data_AF-D7UV47-F1
#
_entry.id   AF-D7UV47-F1
#
_cell.length_a   1.000
_cell.length_b   1.000
_cell.length_c   1.000
_cell.angle_alpha   90.00
_cell.angle_beta   90.00
_cell.angle_gamma   90.00
#
_symmetry.space_group_name_H-M   'P 1'
#
loop_
_entity.id
_entity.type
_entity.pdbx_description
1 polymer ?
#
loop_
_entity_poly.entity_id
_entity_poly.type
_entity_poly.pdbx_seq_one_letter_code
_entity_poly.pdbx_strand_id
1 'polypeptide(L)'
;MNTKGLWYKEWRNMRWMMLVVFVLFGLAFIWGLSNDAKQWQSSKDFYASKEFAKQQKEDDHPVTEAEIKADLTVVYVTMPLYDDFLPQKYRDNIPYVLSFTSDSFMTILYVAVFALGITAVVFERYTRGNRFTAMLPYKRSSIMAVKLILGIGTIIFSYIFSAFMGWSYFTSRIPDRYLDVDVHKFLIDMGGALISFILIFMLAIIIGLLVASPAAGVIVAACAELVPLLFMSGISKINDIIHPNLEGSASKKFVEMSDYFSMFNPFSYESSGWLLLTVSSGIAVFLIVIAVLLFHFQKLERNGQMFAFRWVKWPFIFLTSLSIGILVANMSGGNNLWIYLGWMIGFMAISMAVIILILVKAKGLFQMAKTN
;
A
#
# COMPACT_ATOMS: atom_id res chain seq x y z
N MET A 1 16.01 -22.63 28.84
CA MET A 1 16.00 -21.17 29.15
C MET A 1 14.87 -20.49 28.39
N ASN A 2 14.03 -19.73 29.09
CA ASN A 2 12.63 -19.43 28.75
C ASN A 2 12.43 -18.51 27.53
N THR A 3 12.09 -19.09 26.37
CA THR A 3 11.63 -18.35 25.17
C THR A 3 10.47 -17.39 25.47
N LYS A 4 9.64 -17.69 26.49
CA LYS A 4 8.54 -16.83 26.97
C LYS A 4 8.97 -15.40 27.31
N GLY A 5 10.20 -15.20 27.80
CA GLY A 5 10.70 -13.86 28.15
C GLY A 5 10.94 -12.97 26.92
N LEU A 6 11.36 -13.56 25.80
CA LEU A 6 11.56 -12.83 24.54
C LEU A 6 10.22 -12.33 23.98
N TRP A 7 9.24 -13.24 23.85
CA TRP A 7 7.90 -12.92 23.34
C TRP A 7 7.23 -11.82 24.14
N TYR A 8 7.23 -11.92 25.47
CA TYR A 8 6.61 -10.91 26.33
C TYR A 8 7.27 -9.53 26.19
N LYS A 9 8.60 -9.49 26.08
CA LYS A 9 9.33 -8.22 25.92
C LYS A 9 8.99 -7.55 24.59
N GLU A 10 9.07 -8.29 23.48
CA GLU A 10 8.81 -7.74 22.14
C GLU A 10 7.33 -7.33 22.01
N TRP A 11 6.41 -8.13 22.55
CA TRP A 11 5.00 -7.76 22.64
C TRP A 11 4.80 -6.47 23.45
N ARG A 12 5.42 -6.35 24.63
CA ARG A 12 5.27 -5.15 25.48
C ARG A 12 5.74 -3.89 24.78
N ASN A 13 6.75 -3.99 23.92
CA ASN A 13 7.25 -2.86 23.15
C ASN A 13 6.27 -2.43 22.04
N MET A 14 5.65 -3.39 21.35
CA MET A 14 4.77 -3.12 20.20
C MET A 14 3.27 -3.00 20.55
N ARG A 15 2.85 -3.38 21.77
CA ARG A 15 1.43 -3.60 22.13
C ARG A 15 0.49 -2.45 21.78
N TRP A 16 0.91 -1.21 22.00
CA TRP A 16 0.06 -0.05 21.73
C TRP A 16 -0.11 0.18 20.24
N MET A 17 0.96 0.00 19.47
CA MET A 17 0.88 0.11 18.02
C MET A 17 0.07 -1.04 17.42
N MET A 18 0.19 -2.25 17.97
CA MET A 18 -0.65 -3.39 17.55
C MET A 18 -2.13 -3.13 17.81
N LEU A 19 -2.47 -2.54 18.97
CA LEU A 19 -3.85 -2.15 19.29
C LEU A 19 -4.37 -1.06 18.35
N VAL A 20 -3.57 -0.02 18.08
CA VAL A 20 -3.95 1.05 17.13
C VAL A 20 -4.23 0.47 15.74
N VAL A 21 -3.36 -0.41 15.24
CA VAL A 21 -3.57 -1.08 13.94
C VAL A 21 -4.84 -1.91 13.96
N PHE A 22 -5.10 -2.68 15.02
CA PHE A 22 -6.33 -3.45 15.16
C PHE A 22 -7.59 -2.57 15.10
N VAL A 23 -7.61 -1.46 15.84
CA VAL A 23 -8.74 -0.53 15.84
C VAL A 23 -8.94 0.12 14.48
N LEU A 24 -7.85 0.51 13.80
CA LEU A 24 -7.93 1.13 12.47
C LEU A 24 -8.40 0.15 11.39
N PHE A 25 -8.04 -1.13 11.47
CA PHE A 25 -8.65 -2.16 10.62
C PHE A 25 -10.16 -2.26 10.88
N GLY A 26 -10.57 -2.24 12.14
CA GLY A 26 -11.99 -2.22 12.52
C GLY A 26 -12.73 -1.02 11.93
N LEU A 27 -12.16 0.18 12.03
CA LEU A 27 -12.74 1.38 11.43
C LEU A 27 -12.77 1.30 9.90
N ALA A 28 -11.67 0.93 9.26
CA ALA A 28 -11.62 0.88 7.80
C ALA A 28 -12.61 -0.12 7.19
N PHE A 29 -12.76 -1.31 7.77
CA PHE A 29 -13.64 -2.35 7.23
C PHE A 29 -15.05 -2.32 7.81
N ILE A 30 -15.20 -2.32 9.13
CA ILE A 30 -16.52 -2.43 9.76
C ILE A 30 -17.28 -1.12 9.57
N TRP A 31 -16.66 0.02 9.89
CA TRP A 31 -17.33 1.32 9.72
C TRP A 31 -17.51 1.67 8.24
N GLY A 32 -16.48 1.45 7.42
CA GLY A 32 -16.57 1.64 5.97
C GLY A 32 -17.72 0.86 5.32
N LEU A 33 -17.77 -0.46 5.52
CA LEU A 33 -18.86 -1.29 4.97
C LEU A 33 -20.22 -1.01 5.62
N SER A 34 -20.25 -0.54 6.88
CA SER A 34 -21.50 -0.09 7.50
C SER A 34 -22.05 1.18 6.83
N ASN A 35 -21.17 2.08 6.38
CA ASN A 35 -21.56 3.26 5.63
C ASN A 35 -22.01 2.89 4.21
N ASP A 36 -21.31 1.97 3.54
CA ASP A 36 -21.75 1.44 2.24
C ASP A 36 -23.15 0.81 2.34
N ALA A 37 -23.44 0.04 3.40
CA ALA A 37 -24.78 -0.52 3.61
C ALA A 37 -25.86 0.56 3.80
N LYS A 38 -25.54 1.66 4.51
CA LYS A 38 -26.46 2.79 4.69
C LYS A 38 -26.69 3.55 3.39
N GLN A 39 -25.62 3.78 2.62
CA GLN A 39 -25.69 4.47 1.34
C GLN A 39 -26.50 3.65 0.34
N TRP A 40 -26.26 2.34 0.25
CA TRP A 40 -27.06 1.42 -0.55
C TRP A 40 -28.56 1.49 -0.18
N GLN A 41 -28.87 1.44 1.12
CA GLN A 41 -30.24 1.53 1.60
C GLN A 41 -30.88 2.88 1.25
N SER A 42 -30.12 3.99 1.35
CA SER A 42 -30.58 5.32 0.94
C SER A 42 -30.90 5.38 -0.57
N SER A 43 -30.07 4.79 -1.42
CA SER A 43 -30.33 4.71 -2.87
C SER A 43 -31.61 3.92 -3.15
N LYS A 44 -31.78 2.78 -2.48
CA LYS A 44 -33.01 1.97 -2.60
C LYS A 44 -34.26 2.75 -2.15
N ASP A 45 -34.17 3.47 -1.04
CA ASP A 45 -35.28 4.27 -0.51
C ASP A 45 -35.59 5.47 -1.42
N PHE A 46 -34.59 6.05 -2.09
CA PHE A 46 -34.77 7.06 -3.12
C PHE A 46 -35.56 6.53 -4.32
N TYR A 47 -35.22 5.35 -4.84
CA TYR A 47 -35.98 4.73 -5.93
C TYR A 47 -37.42 4.36 -5.56
N ALA A 48 -37.69 4.12 -4.26
CA ALA A 48 -39.03 3.88 -3.75
C ALA A 48 -39.80 5.18 -3.39
N SER A 49 -39.17 6.35 -3.52
CA SER A 49 -39.72 7.62 -3.06
C SER A 49 -40.75 8.23 -4.02
N LYS A 50 -41.61 9.10 -3.48
CA LYS A 50 -42.55 9.90 -4.28
C LYS A 50 -41.84 10.92 -5.18
N GLU A 51 -40.64 11.35 -4.79
CA GLU A 51 -39.82 12.29 -5.55
C GLU A 51 -39.31 11.64 -6.84
N PHE A 52 -38.76 10.44 -6.74
CA PHE A 52 -38.36 9.67 -7.90
C PHE A 52 -39.56 9.35 -8.81
N ALA A 53 -40.69 8.93 -8.24
CA ALA A 53 -41.91 8.69 -9.01
C ALA A 53 -42.46 9.95 -9.71
N LYS A 54 -42.13 11.16 -9.21
CA LYS A 54 -42.45 12.42 -9.88
C LYS A 54 -41.45 12.71 -11.00
N GLN A 55 -40.15 12.52 -10.77
CA GLN A 55 -39.10 12.66 -11.79
C GLN A 55 -39.38 11.74 -12.99
N GLN A 56 -39.74 10.48 -12.75
CA GLN A 56 -40.09 9.52 -13.80
C GLN A 56 -41.29 9.91 -14.68
N LYS A 57 -42.16 10.82 -14.21
CA LYS A 57 -43.30 11.33 -14.99
C LYS A 57 -42.98 12.58 -15.78
N GLU A 58 -41.91 13.30 -15.39
CA GLU A 58 -41.46 14.54 -16.01
C GLU A 58 -40.30 14.31 -16.99
N ASP A 59 -39.68 13.12 -16.97
CA ASP A 59 -38.55 12.74 -17.81
C ASP A 59 -38.99 12.08 -19.13
N ASP A 60 -38.30 12.42 -20.23
CA ASP A 60 -38.56 11.87 -21.58
C ASP A 60 -38.03 10.43 -21.71
N HIS A 61 -37.10 10.04 -20.82
CA HIS A 61 -36.52 8.70 -20.75
C HIS A 61 -36.63 8.13 -19.33
N PRO A 62 -37.78 7.56 -18.96
CA PRO A 62 -37.96 6.97 -17.64
C PRO A 62 -36.99 5.80 -17.43
N VAL A 63 -36.37 5.77 -16.25
CA VAL A 63 -35.41 4.76 -15.85
C VAL A 63 -36.15 3.44 -15.64
N THR A 64 -35.70 2.39 -16.30
CA THR A 64 -36.37 1.09 -16.26
C THR A 64 -36.14 0.34 -14.94
N GLU A 65 -37.02 -0.58 -14.56
CA GLU A 65 -36.79 -1.43 -13.37
C GLU A 65 -35.50 -2.26 -13.47
N ALA A 66 -35.09 -2.60 -14.70
CA ALA A 66 -33.84 -3.30 -14.97
C ALA A 66 -32.62 -2.42 -14.68
N GLU A 67 -32.67 -1.14 -15.05
CA GLU A 67 -31.65 -0.13 -14.73
C GLU A 67 -31.56 0.12 -13.22
N ILE A 68 -32.70 0.30 -12.54
CA ILE A 68 -32.73 0.45 -11.07
C ILE A 68 -32.14 -0.77 -10.38
N LYS A 69 -32.46 -1.97 -10.86
CA LYS A 69 -31.90 -3.21 -10.31
C LYS A 69 -30.40 -3.29 -10.56
N ALA A 70 -29.93 -2.92 -11.75
CA ALA A 70 -28.50 -2.92 -12.09
C ALA A 70 -27.73 -1.94 -11.19
N ASP A 71 -28.22 -0.71 -11.03
CA ASP A 71 -27.62 0.32 -10.18
C ASP A 71 -27.51 -0.11 -8.71
N LEU A 72 -28.54 -0.81 -8.18
CA LEU A 72 -28.51 -1.34 -6.83
C LEU A 72 -27.73 -2.66 -6.68
N THR A 73 -27.28 -3.29 -7.77
CA THR A 73 -26.58 -4.58 -7.67
C THR A 73 -25.11 -4.35 -7.32
N VAL A 74 -24.63 -5.04 -6.29
CA VAL A 74 -23.22 -5.04 -5.88
C VAL A 74 -22.48 -6.12 -6.66
N VAL A 75 -21.53 -5.70 -7.50
CA VAL A 75 -20.76 -6.60 -8.37
C VAL A 75 -19.27 -6.63 -7.98
N TYR A 76 -18.71 -5.47 -7.59
CA TYR A 76 -17.28 -5.32 -7.28
C TYR A 76 -17.03 -4.63 -5.94
N VAL A 77 -15.87 -4.97 -5.36
CA VAL A 77 -15.42 -4.47 -4.05
C VAL A 77 -14.60 -3.19 -4.18
N THR A 78 -14.00 -2.93 -5.34
CA THR A 78 -12.93 -1.94 -5.49
C THR A 78 -13.24 -0.91 -6.59
N MET A 79 -12.62 0.27 -6.45
CA MET A 79 -12.60 1.34 -7.46
C MET A 79 -11.20 1.49 -8.07
N PRO A 80 -11.08 1.90 -9.35
CA PRO A 80 -12.18 2.16 -10.29
C PRO A 80 -12.76 0.86 -10.91
N LEU A 81 -14.02 0.93 -11.36
CA LEU A 81 -14.61 -0.10 -12.21
C LEU A 81 -13.92 -0.03 -13.58
N TYR A 82 -13.17 -1.06 -13.95
CA TYR A 82 -12.67 -1.19 -15.31
C TYR A 82 -13.72 -1.90 -16.16
N ASP A 83 -14.12 -1.29 -17.28
CA ASP A 83 -15.15 -1.81 -18.20
C ASP A 83 -14.85 -3.24 -18.67
N ASP A 84 -13.58 -3.61 -18.74
CA ASP A 84 -13.11 -4.93 -19.13
C ASP A 84 -13.50 -6.03 -18.15
N PHE A 85 -13.69 -5.71 -16.86
CA PHE A 85 -14.07 -6.69 -15.84
C PHE A 85 -15.58 -6.69 -15.57
N LEU A 86 -16.29 -5.61 -15.87
CA LEU A 86 -17.75 -5.60 -15.78
C LEU A 86 -18.38 -6.69 -16.66
N PRO A 87 -19.21 -7.60 -16.08
CA PRO A 87 -20.04 -8.50 -16.87
C PRO A 87 -20.81 -7.70 -17.91
N GLN A 88 -20.93 -8.24 -19.13
CA GLN A 88 -21.50 -7.51 -20.27
C GLN A 88 -22.89 -6.89 -19.96
N LYS A 89 -23.67 -7.53 -19.08
CA LYS A 89 -24.97 -7.06 -18.58
C LYS A 89 -24.94 -5.78 -17.72
N TYR A 90 -23.78 -5.34 -17.24
CA TYR A 90 -23.59 -4.16 -16.39
C TYR A 90 -22.71 -3.08 -17.03
N ARG A 91 -22.34 -3.24 -18.30
CA ARG A 91 -21.54 -2.22 -19.01
C ARG A 91 -22.37 -0.99 -19.38
N ASP A 92 -23.63 -1.20 -19.70
CA ASP A 92 -24.55 -0.11 -20.04
C ASP A 92 -25.15 0.56 -18.80
N ASN A 93 -25.12 -0.13 -17.64
CA ASN A 93 -25.67 0.33 -16.36
C ASN A 93 -24.67 0.08 -15.23
N ILE A 94 -24.03 1.15 -14.75
CA ILE A 94 -22.98 1.10 -13.73
C ILE A 94 -23.55 0.51 -12.42
N PRO A 95 -22.99 -0.59 -11.89
CA PRO A 95 -23.47 -1.22 -10.66
C PRO A 95 -23.03 -0.45 -9.41
N TYR A 96 -23.66 -0.77 -8.27
CA TYR A 96 -23.28 -0.22 -6.97
C TYR A 96 -21.83 -0.57 -6.63
N VAL A 97 -21.06 0.45 -6.27
CA VAL A 97 -19.63 0.30 -5.93
C VAL A 97 -19.42 0.56 -4.46
N LEU A 98 -18.68 -0.33 -3.82
CA LEU A 98 -18.30 -0.14 -2.42
C LEU A 98 -17.26 0.98 -2.33
N SER A 99 -17.49 1.94 -1.44
CA SER A 99 -16.64 3.11 -1.25
C SER A 99 -15.67 2.96 -0.07
N PHE A 100 -15.83 1.93 0.78
CA PHE A 100 -14.97 1.75 1.95
C PHE A 100 -13.47 1.67 1.60
N THR A 101 -13.10 1.25 0.39
CA THR A 101 -11.69 1.19 -0.06
C THR A 101 -11.06 2.57 -0.25
N SER A 102 -11.86 3.61 -0.49
CA SER A 102 -11.40 4.99 -0.68
C SER A 102 -11.66 5.90 0.54
N ASP A 103 -12.20 5.34 1.63
CA ASP A 103 -12.42 6.08 2.87
C ASP A 103 -11.09 6.59 3.45
N SER A 104 -11.13 7.76 4.10
CA SER A 104 -10.00 8.33 4.84
C SER A 104 -9.42 7.35 5.87
N PHE A 105 -10.25 6.48 6.45
CA PHE A 105 -9.78 5.44 7.36
C PHE A 105 -8.87 4.40 6.69
N MET A 106 -9.08 4.07 5.40
CA MET A 106 -8.16 3.19 4.66
C MET A 106 -6.79 3.85 4.49
N THR A 107 -6.75 5.13 4.10
CA THR A 107 -5.48 5.87 3.99
C THR A 107 -4.74 5.95 5.33
N ILE A 108 -5.45 6.23 6.42
CA ILE A 108 -4.85 6.26 7.77
C ILE A 108 -4.34 4.88 8.18
N LEU A 109 -5.05 3.81 7.80
CA LEU A 109 -4.64 2.44 8.04
C LEU A 109 -3.33 2.10 7.32
N TYR A 110 -3.12 2.59 6.08
CA TYR A 110 -1.86 2.38 5.34
C TYR A 110 -0.67 2.96 6.12
N VAL A 111 -0.83 4.21 6.57
CA VAL A 111 0.17 4.91 7.39
C VAL A 111 0.41 4.18 8.72
N ALA A 112 -0.64 3.64 9.34
CA ALA A 112 -0.51 2.92 10.61
C ALA A 112 0.22 1.58 10.45
N VAL A 113 -0.05 0.82 9.39
CA VAL A 113 0.67 -0.43 9.08
C VAL A 113 2.15 -0.14 8.78
N PHE A 114 2.43 0.94 8.05
CA PHE A 114 3.80 1.41 7.85
C PHE A 114 4.48 1.78 9.18
N ALA A 115 3.80 2.58 10.02
CA ALA A 115 4.30 2.98 11.33
C ALA A 115 4.51 1.81 12.30
N LEU A 116 3.76 0.71 12.16
CA LEU A 116 3.97 -0.53 12.91
C LEU A 116 5.34 -1.14 12.57
N GLY A 117 5.72 -1.16 11.30
CA GLY A 117 7.02 -1.65 10.85
C GLY A 117 8.18 -0.77 11.32
N ILE A 118 8.02 0.57 11.25
CA ILE A 118 8.99 1.52 11.79
C ILE A 118 9.16 1.33 13.31
N THR A 119 8.06 1.20 14.04
CA THR A 119 8.08 1.00 15.50
C THR A 119 8.82 -0.28 15.89
N ALA A 120 8.67 -1.34 15.12
CA ALA A 120 9.32 -2.63 15.38
C ALA A 120 10.86 -2.56 15.36
N VAL A 121 11.45 -1.60 14.61
CA VAL A 121 12.90 -1.51 14.37
C VAL A 121 13.51 -0.17 14.79
N VAL A 122 12.98 0.94 14.29
CA VAL A 122 13.55 2.29 14.42
C VAL A 122 13.33 2.85 15.82
N PHE A 123 12.13 2.65 16.40
CA PHE A 123 11.81 3.19 17.72
C PHE A 123 12.67 2.57 18.82
N GLU A 124 13.07 1.30 18.69
CA GLU A 124 14.05 0.66 19.58
C GLU A 124 15.46 1.23 19.46
N ARG A 125 15.85 1.73 18.29
CA ARG A 125 17.14 2.41 18.12
C ARG A 125 17.09 3.78 18.81
N TYR A 126 16.00 4.52 18.60
CA TYR A 126 15.81 5.84 19.21
C TYR A 126 15.81 5.78 20.74
N THR A 127 15.09 4.83 21.32
CA THR A 127 15.04 4.61 22.79
C THR A 127 16.29 3.94 23.36
N ARG A 128 17.32 3.66 22.54
CA ARG A 128 18.51 2.83 22.88
C ARG A 128 18.17 1.41 23.36
N GLY A 129 16.91 0.99 23.26
CA GLY A 129 16.43 -0.36 23.59
C GLY A 129 17.21 -1.45 22.84
N ASN A 130 17.70 -1.15 21.64
CA ASN A 130 18.50 -2.09 20.85
C ASN A 130 19.82 -2.51 21.54
N ARG A 131 20.42 -1.68 22.40
CA ARG A 131 21.61 -2.07 23.19
C ARG A 131 21.24 -3.10 24.25
N PHE A 132 20.11 -2.92 24.92
CA PHE A 132 19.58 -3.89 25.87
C PHE A 132 19.13 -5.18 25.17
N THR A 133 18.49 -5.07 24.00
CA THR A 133 18.09 -6.22 23.17
C THR A 133 19.29 -7.04 22.71
N ALA A 134 20.42 -6.39 22.40
CA ALA A 134 21.66 -7.06 22.04
C ALA A 134 22.36 -7.77 23.21
N MET A 135 22.08 -7.39 24.46
CA MET A 135 22.62 -8.06 25.66
C MET A 135 21.81 -9.29 26.07
N LEU A 136 20.63 -9.52 25.46
CA LEU A 136 19.82 -10.68 25.78
C LEU A 136 20.52 -11.97 25.29
N PRO A 137 20.34 -13.11 26.00
CA PRO A 137 20.93 -14.39 25.62
C PRO A 137 20.16 -15.07 24.46
N TYR A 138 19.68 -14.29 23.48
CA TYR A 138 18.96 -14.77 22.31
C TYR A 138 19.70 -14.42 21.03
N LYS A 139 19.61 -15.31 20.04
CA LYS A 139 20.12 -15.04 18.69
C LYS A 139 19.36 -13.86 18.09
N ARG A 140 20.07 -12.97 17.40
CA ARG A 140 19.48 -11.80 16.71
C ARG A 140 18.40 -12.19 15.71
N SER A 141 18.59 -13.30 14.99
CA SER A 141 17.59 -13.84 14.07
C SER A 141 16.29 -14.23 14.78
N SER A 142 16.38 -14.82 15.98
CA SER A 142 15.20 -15.16 16.79
C SER A 142 14.46 -13.92 17.29
N ILE A 143 15.19 -12.88 17.69
CA ILE A 143 14.60 -11.59 18.07
C ILE A 143 13.82 -10.99 16.89
N MET A 144 14.44 -10.95 15.71
CA MET A 144 13.79 -10.43 14.51
C MET A 144 12.57 -11.27 14.10
N ALA A 145 12.68 -12.59 14.16
CA ALA A 145 11.58 -13.49 13.84
C ALA A 145 10.36 -13.25 14.74
N VAL A 146 10.56 -13.07 16.05
CA VAL A 146 9.46 -12.75 16.98
C VAL A 146 8.79 -11.42 16.62
N LYS A 147 9.56 -10.37 16.31
CA LYS A 147 9.01 -9.07 15.86
C LYS A 147 8.17 -9.22 14.59
N LEU A 148 8.68 -9.96 13.62
CA LEU A 148 7.99 -10.22 12.36
C LEU A 148 6.69 -11.00 12.58
N ILE A 149 6.72 -12.05 13.41
CA ILE A 149 5.51 -12.84 13.72
C ILE A 149 4.48 -11.98 14.45
N LEU A 150 4.89 -11.15 15.41
CA LEU A 150 3.97 -10.25 16.11
C LEU A 150 3.34 -9.21 15.16
N GLY A 151 4.14 -8.58 14.31
CA GLY A 151 3.65 -7.58 13.35
C GLY A 151 2.74 -8.19 12.28
N ILE A 152 3.22 -9.21 11.57
CA ILE A 152 2.46 -9.91 10.51
C ILE A 152 1.22 -10.57 11.11
N GLY A 153 1.35 -11.22 12.27
CA GLY A 153 0.22 -11.85 12.96
C GLY A 153 -0.86 -10.83 13.35
N THR A 154 -0.46 -9.63 13.79
CA THR A 154 -1.40 -8.54 14.07
C THR A 154 -2.12 -8.10 12.80
N ILE A 155 -1.42 -7.92 11.68
CA ILE A 155 -2.02 -7.53 10.40
C ILE A 155 -3.02 -8.58 9.94
N ILE A 156 -2.60 -9.85 9.87
CA ILE A 156 -3.45 -10.97 9.43
C ILE A 156 -4.70 -11.08 10.31
N PHE A 157 -4.53 -11.11 11.64
CA PHE A 157 -5.64 -11.25 12.55
C PHE A 157 -6.62 -10.06 12.46
N SER A 158 -6.10 -8.84 12.47
CA SER A 158 -6.92 -7.62 12.41
C SER A 158 -7.67 -7.52 11.08
N TYR A 159 -7.00 -7.83 9.97
CA TYR A 159 -7.57 -7.84 8.63
C TYR A 159 -8.70 -8.86 8.54
N ILE A 160 -8.43 -10.14 8.83
CA ILE A 160 -9.42 -11.23 8.70
C ILE A 160 -10.62 -10.97 9.60
N PHE A 161 -10.38 -10.58 10.86
CA PHE A 161 -11.45 -10.30 11.81
C PHE A 161 -12.33 -9.13 11.33
N SER A 162 -11.71 -8.02 10.93
CA SER A 162 -12.45 -6.80 10.55
C SER A 162 -13.17 -6.98 9.21
N ALA A 163 -12.53 -7.63 8.23
CA ALA A 163 -13.14 -7.97 6.96
C ALA A 163 -14.34 -8.90 7.14
N PHE A 164 -14.20 -9.96 7.95
CA PHE A 164 -15.29 -10.88 8.23
C PHE A 164 -16.47 -10.17 8.90
N MET A 165 -16.21 -9.38 9.94
CA MET A 165 -17.25 -8.63 10.66
C MET A 165 -17.94 -7.59 9.77
N GLY A 166 -17.17 -6.81 9.01
CA GLY A 166 -17.70 -5.79 8.11
C GLY A 166 -18.53 -6.39 6.97
N TRP A 167 -18.02 -7.46 6.34
CA TRP A 167 -18.74 -8.16 5.26
C TRP A 167 -20.02 -8.82 5.75
N SER A 168 -19.97 -9.48 6.91
CA SER A 168 -21.16 -10.09 7.53
C SER A 168 -22.22 -9.04 7.85
N TYR A 169 -21.82 -7.87 8.36
CA TYR A 169 -22.74 -6.77 8.60
C TYR A 169 -23.38 -6.26 7.29
N PHE A 170 -22.57 -6.03 6.25
CA PHE A 170 -23.02 -5.54 4.95
C PHE A 170 -24.05 -6.47 4.31
N THR A 171 -23.70 -7.76 4.20
CA THR A 171 -24.57 -8.81 3.62
C THR A 171 -25.85 -9.04 4.43
N SER A 172 -25.85 -8.81 5.74
CA SER A 172 -27.08 -8.89 6.55
C SER A 172 -28.12 -7.81 6.23
N ARG A 173 -27.71 -6.73 5.56
CA ARG A 173 -28.57 -5.57 5.23
C ARG A 173 -29.02 -5.54 3.77
N ILE A 174 -28.31 -6.23 2.90
CA ILE A 174 -28.58 -6.23 1.46
C ILE A 174 -29.22 -7.56 1.07
N PRO A 175 -30.42 -7.56 0.46
CA PRO A 175 -31.05 -8.77 -0.03
C PRO A 175 -30.21 -9.46 -1.12
N ASP A 176 -30.13 -10.78 -1.08
CA ASP A 176 -29.34 -11.61 -2.01
C ASP A 176 -29.59 -11.33 -3.50
N ARG A 177 -30.80 -10.87 -3.85
CA ARG A 177 -31.16 -10.51 -5.23
C ARG A 177 -30.35 -9.33 -5.83
N TYR A 178 -29.64 -8.59 -4.98
CA TYR A 178 -28.77 -7.47 -5.35
C TYR A 178 -27.29 -7.78 -5.09
N LEU A 179 -26.94 -9.02 -4.75
CA LEU A 179 -25.55 -9.46 -4.58
C LEU A 179 -25.18 -10.37 -5.75
N ASP A 180 -24.40 -9.84 -6.70
CA ASP A 180 -23.86 -10.62 -7.82
C ASP A 180 -22.33 -10.48 -7.84
N VAL A 181 -21.73 -10.79 -6.69
CA VAL A 181 -20.30 -10.64 -6.47
C VAL A 181 -19.55 -11.77 -7.16
N ASP A 182 -18.59 -11.42 -8.03
CA ASP A 182 -17.64 -12.38 -8.55
C ASP A 182 -16.72 -12.85 -7.41
N VAL A 183 -17.01 -14.04 -6.88
CA VAL A 183 -16.27 -14.64 -5.76
C VAL A 183 -14.78 -14.82 -6.08
N HIS A 184 -14.44 -15.10 -7.34
CA HIS A 184 -13.05 -15.29 -7.73
C HIS A 184 -12.28 -13.97 -7.68
N LYS A 185 -12.80 -12.90 -8.28
CA LYS A 185 -12.19 -11.57 -8.19
C LYS A 185 -12.17 -11.06 -6.75
N PHE A 186 -13.25 -11.25 -6.00
CA PHE A 186 -13.35 -10.90 -4.58
C PHE A 186 -12.20 -11.50 -3.76
N LEU A 187 -11.93 -12.80 -3.93
CA LEU A 187 -10.85 -13.47 -3.20
C LEU A 187 -9.46 -12.94 -3.58
N ILE A 188 -9.25 -12.59 -4.86
CA ILE A 188 -8.00 -12.01 -5.34
C ILE A 188 -7.80 -10.61 -4.76
N ASP A 189 -8.84 -9.79 -4.70
CA ASP A 189 -8.75 -8.43 -4.15
C ASP A 189 -8.53 -8.45 -2.64
N MET A 190 -9.22 -9.34 -1.92
CA MET A 190 -9.02 -9.50 -0.49
C MET A 190 -7.64 -10.08 -0.18
N GLY A 191 -7.23 -11.13 -0.89
CA GLY A 191 -5.89 -11.71 -0.76
C GLY A 191 -4.80 -10.71 -1.11
N GLY A 192 -4.97 -9.99 -2.22
CA GLY A 192 -4.07 -8.96 -2.71
C GLY A 192 -3.91 -7.83 -1.70
N ALA A 193 -5.01 -7.30 -1.18
CA ALA A 193 -5.00 -6.28 -0.14
C ALA A 193 -4.22 -6.73 1.11
N LEU A 194 -4.45 -7.96 1.59
CA LEU A 194 -3.72 -8.51 2.73
C LEU A 194 -2.21 -8.58 2.48
N ILE A 195 -1.81 -9.07 1.30
CA ILE A 195 -0.40 -9.13 0.91
C ILE A 195 0.20 -7.73 0.78
N SER A 196 -0.53 -6.77 0.19
CA SER A 196 -0.10 -5.36 0.12
C SER A 196 0.15 -4.77 1.51
N PHE A 197 -0.73 -5.01 2.49
CA PHE A 197 -0.49 -4.58 3.88
C PHE A 197 0.78 -5.21 4.49
N ILE A 198 1.01 -6.50 4.25
CA ILE A 198 2.25 -7.17 4.69
C ILE A 198 3.47 -6.56 3.99
N LEU A 199 3.40 -6.27 2.69
CA LEU A 199 4.48 -5.65 1.93
C LEU A 199 4.80 -4.23 2.44
N ILE A 200 3.79 -3.41 2.75
CA ILE A 200 3.98 -2.08 3.37
C ILE A 200 4.71 -2.21 4.71
N PHE A 201 4.28 -3.14 5.57
CA PHE A 201 4.93 -3.40 6.85
C PHE A 201 6.39 -3.87 6.67
N MET A 202 6.63 -4.76 5.71
CA MET A 202 7.97 -5.25 5.39
C MET A 202 8.86 -4.16 4.81
N LEU A 203 8.33 -3.30 3.95
CA LEU A 203 9.02 -2.14 3.40
C LEU A 203 9.50 -1.22 4.53
N ALA A 204 8.61 -0.90 5.47
CA ALA A 204 8.95 -0.11 6.66
C ALA A 204 10.06 -0.76 7.49
N ILE A 205 10.01 -2.08 7.70
CA ILE A 205 11.07 -2.81 8.41
C ILE A 205 12.39 -2.74 7.67
N ILE A 206 12.42 -2.99 6.36
CA ILE A 206 13.65 -2.96 5.56
C ILE A 206 14.26 -1.56 5.60
N ILE A 207 13.46 -0.51 5.40
CA ILE A 207 13.91 0.87 5.53
C ILE A 207 14.46 1.12 6.93
N GLY A 208 13.74 0.72 7.97
CA GLY A 208 14.18 0.86 9.35
C GLY A 208 15.47 0.09 9.65
N LEU A 209 15.70 -1.03 8.98
CA LEU A 209 16.94 -1.80 9.12
C LEU A 209 18.12 -1.12 8.43
N LEU A 210 17.90 -0.57 7.24
CA LEU A 210 18.92 0.06 6.40
C LEU A 210 19.27 1.49 6.86
N VAL A 211 18.32 2.20 7.46
CA VAL A 211 18.45 3.60 7.88
C VAL A 211 18.55 3.66 9.41
N ALA A 212 19.60 4.29 9.93
CA ALA A 212 19.85 4.35 11.37
C ALA A 212 19.26 5.60 12.05
N SER A 213 18.77 6.58 11.29
CA SER A 213 18.10 7.78 11.78
C SER A 213 16.58 7.75 11.49
N PRO A 214 15.70 8.06 12.47
CA PRO A 214 14.25 8.11 12.27
C PRO A 214 13.81 9.11 11.19
N ALA A 215 14.36 10.33 11.20
CA ALA A 215 14.00 11.37 10.23
C ALA A 215 14.41 10.98 8.80
N ALA A 216 15.59 10.38 8.64
CA ALA A 216 16.01 9.83 7.36
C ALA A 216 15.13 8.64 6.94
N GLY A 217 14.64 7.83 7.89
CA GLY A 217 13.77 6.70 7.63
C GLY A 217 12.44 7.13 7.01
N VAL A 218 11.84 8.21 7.52
CA VAL A 218 10.60 8.78 6.96
C VAL A 218 10.81 9.30 5.52
N ILE A 219 11.92 10.01 5.26
CA ILE A 219 12.22 10.51 3.90
C ILE A 219 12.44 9.35 2.94
N VAL A 220 13.24 8.35 3.34
CA VAL A 220 13.51 7.16 2.51
C VAL A 220 12.22 6.38 2.25
N ALA A 221 11.31 6.33 3.22
CA ALA A 221 10.00 5.71 3.06
C ALA A 221 9.13 6.39 2.02
N ALA A 222 8.96 7.71 2.13
CA ALA A 222 8.22 8.48 1.15
C ALA A 222 8.81 8.30 -0.25
N CYS A 223 10.14 8.30 -0.39
CA CYS A 223 10.78 8.02 -1.68
C CYS A 223 10.51 6.59 -2.16
N ALA A 224 10.61 5.58 -1.30
CA ALA A 224 10.40 4.18 -1.68
C ALA A 224 8.96 3.88 -2.11
N GLU A 225 7.98 4.57 -1.52
CA GLU A 225 6.56 4.46 -1.89
C GLU A 225 6.25 5.19 -3.20
N LEU A 226 6.89 6.34 -3.46
CA LEU A 226 6.71 7.10 -4.70
C LEU A 226 7.38 6.44 -5.91
N VAL A 227 8.46 5.67 -5.71
CA VAL A 227 9.23 5.03 -6.80
C VAL A 227 8.32 4.21 -7.73
N PRO A 228 7.54 3.21 -7.26
CA PRO A 228 6.69 2.43 -8.16
C PRO A 228 5.70 3.26 -8.97
N LEU A 229 5.06 4.24 -8.32
CA LEU A 229 4.06 5.10 -8.94
C LEU A 229 4.66 6.01 -10.02
N LEU A 230 5.83 6.58 -9.74
CA LEU A 230 6.55 7.41 -10.71
C LEU A 230 7.05 6.57 -11.89
N PHE A 231 7.60 5.38 -11.63
CA PHE A 231 8.02 4.48 -12.69
C PHE A 231 6.88 4.10 -13.62
N MET A 232 5.70 3.77 -13.07
CA MET A 232 4.53 3.47 -13.89
C MET A 232 4.09 4.67 -14.73
N SER A 233 4.01 5.85 -14.13
CA SER A 233 3.69 7.07 -14.85
C SER A 233 4.68 7.34 -15.99
N GLY A 234 5.98 7.13 -15.74
CA GLY A 234 7.01 7.30 -16.76
C GLY A 234 6.93 6.25 -17.88
N ILE A 235 6.71 4.98 -17.54
CA ILE A 235 6.54 3.89 -18.51
C ILE A 235 5.30 4.12 -19.38
N SER A 236 4.18 4.51 -18.77
CA SER A 236 2.95 4.87 -19.49
C SER A 236 3.22 6.01 -20.46
N LYS A 237 3.87 7.09 -20.00
CA LYS A 237 4.15 8.25 -20.85
C LYS A 237 5.10 7.91 -22.01
N ILE A 238 6.11 7.09 -21.77
CA ILE A 238 7.01 6.58 -22.82
C ILE A 238 6.22 5.77 -23.84
N ASN A 239 5.31 4.90 -23.38
CA ASN A 239 4.47 4.11 -24.26
C ASN A 239 3.55 4.99 -25.12
N ASP A 240 2.91 5.99 -24.53
CA ASP A 240 2.03 6.92 -25.26
C ASP A 240 2.80 7.70 -26.33
N ILE A 241 4.06 8.06 -26.07
CA ILE A 241 4.94 8.74 -27.02
C ILE A 241 5.34 7.80 -28.18
N ILE A 242 5.64 6.53 -27.90
CA ILE A 242 6.08 5.55 -28.91
C ILE A 242 4.89 5.05 -29.74
N HIS A 243 3.70 4.94 -29.14
CA HIS A 243 2.52 4.31 -29.71
C HIS A 243 1.27 5.21 -29.59
N PRO A 244 1.25 6.38 -30.26
CA PRO A 244 0.18 7.37 -30.09
C PRO A 244 -1.21 6.94 -30.59
N ASN A 245 -1.31 5.87 -31.39
CA ASN A 245 -2.55 5.45 -32.08
C ASN A 245 -3.04 4.03 -31.71
N LEU A 246 -2.50 3.39 -30.67
CA LEU A 246 -2.88 2.03 -30.28
C LEU A 246 -3.98 2.06 -29.21
N GLU A 247 -5.22 2.29 -29.62
CA GLU A 247 -6.38 2.07 -28.77
C GLU A 247 -6.65 0.55 -28.64
N GLY A 248 -6.48 0.01 -27.42
CA GLY A 248 -7.14 -1.23 -26.98
C GLY A 248 -6.29 -2.51 -26.78
N SER A 249 -5.19 -2.72 -27.51
CA SER A 249 -4.39 -3.97 -27.36
C SER A 249 -3.09 -3.80 -26.56
N ALA A 250 -2.45 -2.63 -26.65
CA ALA A 250 -1.35 -2.28 -25.78
C ALA A 250 -1.83 -2.13 -24.33
N SER A 251 -2.99 -1.51 -24.10
CA SER A 251 -3.51 -1.23 -22.75
C SER A 251 -3.60 -2.47 -21.86
N LYS A 252 -3.99 -3.65 -22.38
CA LYS A 252 -4.09 -4.89 -21.59
C LYS A 252 -2.76 -5.39 -21.03
N LYS A 253 -1.67 -5.33 -21.80
CA LYS A 253 -0.32 -5.68 -21.28
C LYS A 253 0.22 -4.63 -20.32
N PHE A 254 -0.19 -3.37 -20.48
CA PHE A 254 0.16 -2.29 -19.56
C PHE A 254 -0.61 -2.39 -18.23
N VAL A 255 -1.85 -2.86 -18.25
CA VAL A 255 -2.69 -3.18 -17.06
C VAL A 255 -2.09 -4.34 -16.26
N GLU A 256 -1.63 -5.41 -16.91
CA GLU A 256 -0.93 -6.47 -16.18
C GLU A 256 0.42 -5.99 -15.61
N MET A 257 1.07 -5.02 -16.26
CA MET A 257 2.32 -4.43 -15.77
C MET A 257 2.08 -3.47 -14.60
N SER A 258 1.03 -2.65 -14.64
CA SER A 258 0.67 -1.67 -13.59
C SER A 258 0.42 -2.35 -12.25
N ASP A 259 -0.18 -3.53 -12.28
CA ASP A 259 -0.43 -4.39 -11.13
C ASP A 259 0.84 -4.75 -10.35
N TYR A 260 1.95 -5.06 -11.03
CA TYR A 260 3.22 -5.37 -10.35
C TYR A 260 3.79 -4.17 -9.59
N PHE A 261 3.56 -2.96 -10.07
CA PHE A 261 4.01 -1.74 -9.38
C PHE A 261 3.01 -1.27 -8.32
N SER A 262 1.76 -1.71 -8.43
CA SER A 262 0.68 -1.40 -7.48
C SER A 262 0.62 -2.41 -6.32
N MET A 263 1.59 -3.33 -6.20
CA MET A 263 1.68 -4.32 -5.11
C MET A 263 1.74 -3.72 -3.70
N PHE A 264 2.03 -2.42 -3.55
CA PHE A 264 2.03 -1.72 -2.27
C PHE A 264 0.72 -0.94 -2.01
N ASN A 265 -0.24 -1.00 -2.94
CA ASN A 265 -1.53 -0.35 -2.81
C ASN A 265 -2.61 -1.44 -2.62
N PRO A 266 -3.23 -1.56 -1.44
CA PRO A 266 -4.32 -2.49 -1.23
C PRO A 266 -5.51 -2.18 -2.15
N PHE A 267 -6.21 -3.22 -2.61
CA PHE A 267 -7.40 -3.11 -3.47
C PHE A 267 -7.20 -2.52 -4.88
N SER A 268 -5.96 -2.32 -5.32
CA SER A 268 -5.66 -1.75 -6.65
C SER A 268 -5.25 -2.79 -7.70
N TYR A 269 -5.51 -4.08 -7.46
CA TYR A 269 -5.17 -5.12 -8.43
C TYR A 269 -6.26 -5.13 -9.51
N GLU A 270 -5.85 -4.76 -10.71
CA GLU A 270 -6.70 -4.69 -11.89
C GLU A 270 -6.96 -6.11 -12.41
N SER A 271 -5.94 -6.96 -12.48
CA SER A 271 -6.04 -8.33 -12.98
C SER A 271 -6.76 -9.28 -12.01
N SER A 272 -7.48 -10.24 -12.59
CA SER A 272 -8.06 -11.39 -11.89
C SER A 272 -7.11 -12.60 -11.86
N GLY A 273 -5.80 -12.39 -12.06
CA GLY A 273 -4.83 -13.47 -12.15
C GLY A 273 -4.21 -13.85 -10.80
N TRP A 274 -4.23 -15.13 -10.44
CA TRP A 274 -3.48 -15.64 -9.27
C TRP A 274 -1.97 -15.40 -9.36
N LEU A 275 -1.43 -15.25 -10.57
CA LEU A 275 0.01 -15.02 -10.79
C LEU A 275 0.51 -13.81 -10.00
N LEU A 276 -0.19 -12.68 -10.07
CA LEU A 276 0.21 -11.47 -9.35
C LEU A 276 0.27 -11.71 -7.84
N LEU A 277 -0.77 -12.32 -7.29
CA LEU A 277 -0.82 -12.67 -5.86
C LEU A 277 0.35 -13.58 -5.47
N THR A 278 0.69 -14.56 -6.30
CA THR A 278 1.84 -15.45 -6.04
C THR A 278 3.18 -14.72 -6.11
N VAL A 279 3.35 -13.77 -7.03
CA VAL A 279 4.56 -12.95 -7.14
C VAL A 279 4.69 -12.02 -5.94
N SER A 280 3.64 -11.28 -5.58
CA SER A 280 3.61 -10.41 -4.40
C SER A 280 3.87 -11.19 -3.11
N SER A 281 3.32 -12.40 -3.00
CA SER A 281 3.60 -13.30 -1.87
C SER A 281 5.07 -13.75 -1.84
N GLY A 282 5.64 -14.09 -3.00
CA GLY A 282 7.06 -14.42 -3.13
C GLY A 282 7.97 -13.27 -2.71
N ILE A 283 7.62 -12.03 -3.10
CA ILE A 283 8.33 -10.82 -2.68
C ILE A 283 8.21 -10.64 -1.16
N ALA A 284 7.03 -10.82 -0.57
CA ALA A 284 6.86 -10.72 0.88
C ALA A 284 7.75 -11.70 1.64
N VAL A 285 7.81 -12.97 1.21
CA VAL A 285 8.70 -13.99 1.78
C VAL A 285 10.17 -13.61 1.61
N PHE A 286 10.55 -13.13 0.43
CA PHE A 286 11.91 -12.66 0.16
C PHE A 286 12.32 -11.49 1.09
N LEU A 287 11.43 -10.51 1.30
CA LEU A 287 11.68 -9.40 2.22
C LEU A 287 11.78 -9.88 3.67
N ILE A 288 11.02 -10.90 4.09
CA ILE A 288 11.14 -11.51 5.42
C ILE A 288 12.54 -12.10 5.62
N VAL A 289 13.02 -12.87 4.64
CA VAL A 289 14.37 -13.46 4.67
C VAL A 289 15.43 -12.37 4.71
N ILE A 290 15.33 -11.34 3.86
CA ILE A 290 16.25 -10.21 3.86
C ILE A 290 16.22 -9.49 5.21
N ALA A 291 15.06 -9.25 5.80
CA ALA A 291 14.95 -8.54 7.07
C ALA A 291 15.69 -9.28 8.19
N VAL A 292 15.56 -10.62 8.24
CA VAL A 292 16.29 -11.46 9.20
C VAL A 292 17.81 -11.40 8.95
N LEU A 293 18.25 -11.48 7.68
CA LEU A 293 19.67 -11.38 7.32
C LEU A 293 20.25 -10.01 7.64
N LEU A 294 19.58 -8.92 7.26
CA LEU A 294 20.01 -7.56 7.55
C LEU A 294 20.15 -7.32 9.05
N PHE A 295 19.18 -7.76 9.85
CA PHE A 295 19.25 -7.63 11.30
C PHE A 295 20.39 -8.46 11.91
N HIS A 296 20.68 -9.64 11.35
CA HIS A 296 21.81 -10.46 11.77
C HIS A 296 23.16 -9.75 11.52
N PHE A 297 23.36 -9.20 10.32
CA PHE A 297 24.62 -8.55 9.91
C PHE A 297 24.77 -7.10 10.39
N GLN A 298 23.75 -6.53 11.03
CA GLN A 298 23.79 -5.15 11.46
C GLN A 298 24.84 -4.91 12.56
N LYS A 299 25.76 -3.97 12.34
CA LYS A 299 26.73 -3.53 13.36
C LYS A 299 26.10 -2.45 14.26
N LEU A 300 26.09 -2.70 15.58
CA LEU A 300 25.50 -1.78 16.58
C LEU A 300 26.23 -0.43 16.66
N GLU A 301 27.53 -0.41 16.35
CA GLU A 301 28.38 0.78 16.35
C GLU A 301 27.94 1.85 15.34
N ARG A 302 27.12 1.47 14.35
CA ARG A 302 26.64 2.38 13.29
C ARG A 302 25.26 2.96 13.57
N ASN A 303 24.69 2.76 14.76
CA ASN A 303 23.38 3.27 15.17
C ASN A 303 23.30 4.81 15.32
N GLY A 304 24.36 5.55 15.00
CA GLY A 304 24.40 7.02 14.93
C GLY A 304 24.88 7.54 13.57
N GLN A 305 24.67 6.77 12.50
CA GLN A 305 24.92 7.22 11.12
C GLN A 305 23.59 7.26 10.35
N MET A 306 23.53 7.99 9.24
CA MET A 306 22.32 8.01 8.42
C MET A 306 21.96 6.61 7.89
N PHE A 307 22.96 5.86 7.40
CA PHE A 307 22.78 4.49 6.90
C PHE A 307 23.49 3.46 7.78
N ALA A 308 22.79 2.38 8.12
CA ALA A 308 23.34 1.26 8.87
C ALA A 308 24.41 0.49 8.05
N PHE A 309 24.27 0.46 6.72
CA PHE A 309 25.20 -0.16 5.78
C PHE A 309 25.84 0.88 4.85
N ARG A 310 27.12 0.71 4.49
CA ARG A 310 27.84 1.72 3.67
C ARG A 310 27.36 1.71 2.23
N TRP A 311 27.06 0.52 1.72
CA TRP A 311 26.66 0.32 0.33
C TRP A 311 25.28 0.92 0.02
N VAL A 312 24.37 1.00 1.01
CA VAL A 312 22.99 1.54 0.86
C VAL A 312 22.95 2.98 0.37
N LYS A 313 23.99 3.77 0.66
CA LYS A 313 24.08 5.15 0.21
C LYS A 313 23.86 5.27 -1.31
N TRP A 314 24.45 4.38 -2.10
CA TRP A 314 24.43 4.50 -3.56
C TRP A 314 23.07 4.14 -4.17
N PRO A 315 22.43 3.00 -3.83
CA PRO A 315 21.06 2.71 -4.25
C PRO A 315 20.08 3.81 -3.83
N PHE A 316 20.21 4.35 -2.61
CA PHE A 316 19.34 5.43 -2.14
C PHE A 316 19.47 6.69 -3.01
N ILE A 317 20.70 7.14 -3.27
CA ILE A 317 20.94 8.31 -4.13
C ILE A 317 20.37 8.06 -5.52
N PHE A 318 20.69 6.91 -6.12
CA PHE A 318 20.27 6.57 -7.46
C PHE A 318 18.75 6.53 -7.60
N LEU A 319 18.05 5.79 -6.74
CA LEU A 319 16.58 5.65 -6.81
C LEU A 319 15.86 6.97 -6.54
N THR A 320 16.33 7.76 -5.57
CA THR A 320 15.75 9.07 -5.27
C THR A 320 15.94 10.03 -6.45
N SER A 321 17.14 10.06 -7.02
CA SER A 321 17.44 10.90 -8.18
C SER A 321 16.68 10.49 -9.43
N LEU A 322 16.55 9.20 -9.68
CA LEU A 322 15.77 8.67 -10.79
C LEU A 322 14.29 9.05 -10.63
N SER A 323 13.74 8.96 -9.42
CA SER A 323 12.36 9.37 -9.11
C SER A 323 12.14 10.86 -9.41
N ILE A 324 13.06 11.73 -8.97
CA ILE A 324 12.99 13.17 -9.26
C ILE A 324 13.09 13.43 -10.77
N GLY A 325 13.97 12.71 -11.47
CA GLY A 325 14.11 12.79 -12.92
C GLY A 325 12.80 12.46 -13.64
N ILE A 326 12.18 11.32 -13.30
CA ILE A 326 10.91 10.90 -13.89
C ILE A 326 9.80 11.90 -13.58
N LEU A 327 9.71 12.38 -12.33
CA LEU A 327 8.71 13.37 -11.92
C LEU A 327 8.80 14.65 -12.76
N VAL A 328 10.00 15.22 -12.92
CA VAL A 328 10.20 16.43 -13.70
C VAL A 328 9.96 16.19 -15.19
N ALA A 329 10.38 15.04 -15.72
CA ALA A 329 10.10 14.65 -17.10
C ALA A 329 8.59 14.57 -17.38
N ASN A 330 7.82 13.99 -16.45
CA ASN A 330 6.36 13.92 -16.55
C ASN A 330 5.72 15.32 -16.50
N MET A 331 6.22 16.21 -15.65
CA MET A 331 5.74 17.61 -15.58
C MET A 331 6.08 18.46 -16.79
N SER A 332 7.13 18.10 -17.55
CA SER A 332 7.59 18.89 -18.70
C SER A 332 6.63 18.86 -19.90
N GLY A 333 5.68 17.92 -19.94
CA GLY A 333 4.66 17.85 -20.97
C GLY A 333 5.17 17.52 -22.39
N GLY A 334 6.45 17.15 -22.54
CA GLY A 334 7.04 16.87 -23.85
C GLY A 334 6.46 15.61 -24.50
N ASN A 335 5.92 15.74 -25.72
CA ASN A 335 5.46 14.60 -26.55
C ASN A 335 6.59 13.98 -27.40
N ASN A 336 7.84 14.40 -27.18
CA ASN A 336 9.00 13.86 -27.87
C ASN A 336 9.88 13.07 -26.88
N LEU A 337 10.19 11.83 -27.22
CA LEU A 337 10.97 10.91 -26.40
C LEU A 337 12.34 11.49 -26.01
N TRP A 338 13.03 12.18 -26.92
CA TRP A 338 14.35 12.75 -26.63
C TRP A 338 14.29 13.90 -25.64
N ILE A 339 13.23 14.72 -25.72
CA ILE A 339 12.99 15.80 -24.77
C ILE A 339 12.65 15.20 -23.40
N TYR A 340 11.78 14.18 -23.37
CA TYR A 340 11.41 13.47 -22.15
C TYR A 340 12.64 12.84 -21.45
N LEU A 341 13.44 12.06 -22.18
CA LEU A 341 14.67 11.45 -21.66
C LEU A 341 15.70 12.50 -21.27
N GLY A 342 15.80 13.62 -22.00
CA GLY A 342 16.66 14.74 -21.67
C GLY A 342 16.31 15.37 -20.31
N TRP A 343 15.03 15.65 -20.05
CA TRP A 343 14.56 16.13 -18.75
C TRP A 343 14.83 15.09 -17.65
N MET A 344 14.51 13.82 -17.91
CA MET A 344 14.71 12.74 -16.95
C MET A 344 16.17 12.61 -16.53
N ILE A 345 17.09 12.47 -17.48
CA ILE A 345 18.53 12.29 -17.23
C ILE A 345 19.13 13.56 -16.65
N GLY A 346 18.76 14.74 -17.16
CA GLY A 346 19.24 16.03 -16.68
C GLY A 346 18.91 16.26 -15.20
N PHE A 347 17.65 16.07 -14.80
CA PHE A 347 17.24 16.27 -13.40
C PHE A 347 17.69 15.14 -12.48
N MET A 348 17.85 13.92 -13.01
CA MET A 348 18.51 12.85 -12.27
C MET A 348 19.97 13.22 -11.94
N ALA A 349 20.74 13.76 -12.88
CA ALA A 349 22.12 14.18 -12.64
C ALA A 349 22.21 15.35 -11.63
N ILE A 350 21.35 16.36 -11.79
CA ILE A 350 21.29 17.52 -10.89
C ILE A 350 20.93 17.08 -9.47
N SER A 351 19.86 16.31 -9.31
CA SER A 351 19.41 15.83 -8.00
C SER A 351 20.46 14.93 -7.35
N MET A 352 21.15 14.09 -8.12
CA MET A 352 22.23 13.25 -7.62
C MET A 352 23.39 14.10 -7.07
N ALA A 353 23.79 15.16 -7.78
CA ALA A 353 24.80 16.11 -7.29
C ALA A 353 24.35 16.81 -6.00
N VAL A 354 23.10 17.28 -5.94
CA VAL A 354 22.52 17.94 -4.76
C VAL A 354 22.48 17.00 -3.56
N ILE A 355 22.00 15.77 -3.72
CA ILE A 355 21.94 14.78 -2.63
C ILE A 355 23.36 14.44 -2.15
N ILE A 356 24.34 14.29 -3.06
CA ILE A 356 25.74 14.07 -2.68
C ILE A 356 26.26 15.25 -1.86
N LEU A 357 26.00 16.50 -2.27
CA LEU A 357 26.40 17.70 -1.53
C LEU A 357 25.77 17.75 -0.14
N ILE A 358 24.47 17.45 -0.03
CA ILE A 358 23.76 17.37 1.26
C ILE A 358 24.38 16.30 2.14
N LEU A 359 24.61 15.09 1.62
CA LEU A 359 25.20 14.00 2.39
C LEU A 359 26.64 14.31 2.84
N VAL A 360 27.40 15.08 2.07
CA VAL A 360 28.75 15.52 2.47
C VAL A 360 28.67 16.56 3.58
N LYS A 361 27.82 17.59 3.45
CA LYS A 361 27.66 18.66 4.45
C LYS A 361 26.98 18.17 5.73
N ALA A 362 25.98 17.29 5.62
CA ALA A 362 25.20 16.78 6.75
C ALA A 362 25.88 15.62 7.51
N LYS A 363 27.08 15.19 7.11
CA LYS A 363 27.88 14.21 7.86
C LYS A 363 28.04 14.59 9.34
N GLY A 364 28.12 15.89 9.65
CA GLY A 364 28.21 16.39 11.03
C GLY A 364 26.88 16.37 11.79
N LEU A 365 25.74 16.46 11.11
CA LEU A 365 24.39 16.49 11.72
C LEU A 365 23.86 15.09 12.04
N PHE A 366 24.17 14.10 11.19
CA PHE A 366 23.72 12.72 11.39
C PHE A 366 24.61 11.91 12.33
N GLN A 367 25.83 12.36 12.59
CA GLN A 367 26.63 11.91 13.73
C GLN A 367 26.07 12.55 14.98
N MET A 368 24.93 12.06 15.50
CA MET A 368 24.52 12.45 16.84
C MET A 368 25.65 12.09 17.81
N ALA A 369 26.30 13.14 18.30
CA ALA A 369 27.19 13.21 19.44
C ALA A 369 28.25 12.09 19.55
N LYS A 370 29.43 12.35 18.96
CA LYS A 370 30.71 11.95 19.59
C LYS A 370 31.03 12.81 20.83
N THR A 371 30.09 13.60 21.32
CA THR A 371 30.24 14.47 22.47
C THR A 371 29.58 13.86 23.70
N ASN A 372 30.46 13.57 24.66
CA ASN A 372 30.31 13.08 26.04
C ASN A 372 30.34 11.56 26.21
#